data_AF-A0A1L8SVY5-F1
#
_entry.id   AF-A0A1L8SVY5-F1
#
_cell.length_a   1.000
_cell.length_b   1.000
_cell.length_c   1.000
_cell.angle_alpha   90.00
_cell.angle_beta   90.00
_cell.angle_gamma   90.00
#
_symmetry.space_group_name_H-M   'P 1'
#
loop_
_entity.id
_entity.type
_entity.pdbx_description
1 polymer ?
#
loop_
_entity_poly.entity_id
_entity_poly.type
_entity_poly.pdbx_seq_one_letter_code
_entity_poly.pdbx_strand_id
1 'polypeptide(L)' 'MKGGTAMTFFEKELPYRVTFDLEENMFIVYSTVTGQQGIGITIEQAIYDLKKSA' A
#
# COMPACT_ATOMS: atom_id res chain seq x y z
N MET A 1 -10.54 -34.96 -12.45
CA MET A 1 -9.36 -34.07 -12.57
C MET A 1 -9.65 -32.82 -11.77
N LYS A 2 -8.92 -32.55 -10.69
CA LYS A 2 -9.08 -31.32 -9.89
C LYS A 2 -8.33 -30.20 -10.60
N GLY A 3 -9.05 -29.21 -11.13
CA GLY A 3 -8.47 -28.01 -11.70
C GLY A 3 -7.84 -27.18 -10.58
N GLY A 4 -6.51 -27.14 -10.53
CA GLY A 4 -5.79 -26.19 -9.69
C GLY A 4 -6.01 -24.79 -10.26
N THR A 5 -6.63 -23.90 -9.51
CA THR A 5 -6.76 -22.49 -9.85
C THR A 5 -5.35 -21.92 -9.95
N ALA A 6 -4.89 -21.62 -11.16
CA ALA A 6 -3.63 -20.91 -11.34
C ALA A 6 -3.77 -19.54 -10.67
N MET A 7 -3.02 -19.30 -9.60
CA MET A 7 -2.95 -17.99 -8.97
C MET A 7 -2.01 -17.13 -9.81
N THR A 8 -2.57 -16.36 -10.74
CA THR A 8 -1.79 -15.42 -11.56
C THR A 8 -1.44 -14.21 -10.71
N PHE A 9 -0.18 -14.11 -10.31
CA PHE A 9 0.36 -12.90 -9.70
C PHE A 9 0.70 -11.92 -10.82
N PHE A 10 0.03 -10.78 -10.87
CA PHE A 10 0.49 -9.65 -11.67
C PHE A 10 1.48 -8.86 -10.82
N GLU A 11 2.75 -8.83 -11.24
CA GLU A 11 3.74 -7.90 -10.68
C GLU A 11 3.31 -6.48 -11.05
N LYS A 12 2.45 -5.91 -10.21
CA LYS A 12 1.97 -4.55 -10.36
C LYS A 12 2.89 -3.66 -9.56
N GLU A 13 3.81 -2.99 -10.25
CA GLU A 13 4.49 -1.85 -9.65
C GLU A 13 3.43 -0.81 -9.28
N LEU A 14 3.18 -0.68 -7.99
CA LEU A 14 2.38 0.41 -7.46
C LEU A 14 3.33 1.58 -7.21
N PRO A 15 2.93 2.82 -7.56
CA PRO A 15 3.76 4.01 -7.38
C PRO A 15 3.76 4.48 -5.91
N TYR A 16 3.99 3.54 -4.99
CA TYR A 16 4.00 3.78 -3.56
C TYR A 16 5.33 3.35 -2.97
N ARG A 17 5.86 4.18 -2.07
CA ARG A 17 6.89 3.77 -1.12
C ARG A 17 6.24 3.56 0.23
N VAL A 18 6.54 2.43 0.87
CA VAL A 18 6.00 2.07 2.18
C VAL A 18 7.13 2.09 3.19
N THR A 19 6.94 2.79 4.29
CA THR A 19 7.83 2.79 5.45
C THR A 19 7.04 2.38 6.68
N PHE A 20 7.67 1.63 7.58
CA PHE A 20 7.10 1.35 8.90
C PHE A 20 7.84 2.21 9.92
N ASP A 21 7.11 3.09 10.59
CA ASP A 21 7.60 3.90 11.69
C ASP A 21 7.54 3.06 12.97
N LEU A 22 8.71 2.78 13.55
CA LEU A 22 8.84 1.96 14.76
C LEU A 22 8.45 2.70 16.04
N GLU A 23 8.56 4.03 16.05
CA GLU A 23 8.25 4.85 17.22
C GLU A 23 6.73 4.99 17.35
N GLU A 24 6.07 5.27 16.24
CA GLU A 24 4.61 5.43 16.17
C GLU A 24 3.87 4.12 15.94
N ASN A 25 4.58 3.03 15.60
CA ASN A 25 4.02 1.72 15.27
C ASN A 25 2.97 1.78 14.15
N MET A 26 3.27 2.52 13.08
CA MET A 26 2.38 2.78 11.95
C MET A 26 3.07 2.65 10.60
N PHE A 27 2.29 2.39 9.56
CA PHE A 27 2.72 2.47 8.17
C PHE A 27 2.52 3.88 7.61
N ILE A 28 3.53 4.35 6.89
CA ILE A 28 3.51 5.57 6.09
C ILE A 28 3.61 5.15 4.62
N VAL A 29 2.63 5.55 3.81
CA VAL A 29 2.58 5.27 2.37
C VAL A 29 2.73 6.57 1.61
N TYR A 30 3.79 6.66 0.81
CA TYR A 30 4.12 7.84 0.01
C TYR A 30 3.84 7.57 -1.48
N SER A 31 3.05 8.42 -2.13
CA SER A 31 2.81 8.40 -3.57
C SER A 31 4.00 9.02 -4.32
N THR A 32 4.65 8.24 -5.18
CA THR A 32 5.74 8.76 -6.03
C THR A 32 5.22 9.58 -7.22
N VAL A 33 3.90 9.63 -7.42
CA VAL A 33 3.24 10.38 -8.50
C VAL A 33 2.76 11.75 -8.01
N THR A 34 2.11 11.79 -6.84
CA THR A 34 1.50 13.03 -6.31
C THR A 34 2.36 13.70 -5.23
N GLY A 35 3.35 12.99 -4.68
CA GLY A 35 4.15 13.46 -3.56
C GLY A 35 3.40 13.54 -2.23
N GLN A 36 2.14 13.09 -2.20
CA GLN A 36 1.32 13.02 -0.99
C GLN A 36 1.61 11.74 -0.21
N GLN A 37 1.25 11.75 1.07
CA GLN A 37 1.35 10.59 1.94
C GLN A 37 0.05 10.33 2.67
N GLY A 38 -0.16 9.08 3.07
CA GLY A 38 -1.18 8.68 4.03
C GLY A 38 -0.59 7.76 5.10
N ILE A 39 -1.27 7.69 6.24
CA ILE A 39 -0.82 6.93 7.41
C ILE A 39 -1.88 5.92 7.88
N GLY A 40 -1.45 4.83 8.50
CA GLY A 40 -2.36 3.83 9.04
C GLY A 40 -1.67 2.71 9.78
N ILE A 41 -2.44 1.99 10.59
CA ILE A 41 -1.93 0.83 11.35
C ILE A 41 -1.73 -0.37 10.41
N THR A 42 -2.35 -0.34 9.22
CA THR A 42 -2.08 -1.24 8.10
C THR A 42 -1.76 -0.46 6.84
N ILE A 43 -1.13 -1.12 5.86
CA ILE A 43 -0.82 -0.52 4.55
C ILE A 43 -2.11 -0.11 3.83
N GLU A 44 -3.16 -0.92 3.91
CA GLU A 44 -4.46 -0.63 3.30
C GLU A 44 -5.10 0.63 3.89
N GLN A 45 -5.00 0.81 5.21
CA GLN A 45 -5.49 2.00 5.88
C GLN A 45 -4.70 3.23 5.44
N ALA A 46 -3.37 3.14 5.35
CA ALA A 46 -2.51 4.22 4.88
C ALA A 46 -2.79 4.59 3.42
N ILE A 47 -3.08 3.61 2.54
CA ILE A 47 -3.51 3.87 1.16
C ILE A 47 -4.89 4.53 1.12
N TYR A 48 -5.80 4.11 1.99
CA TYR A 48 -7.13 4.70 2.07
C TYR A 48 -7.08 6.17 2.53
N ASP A 49 -6.25 6.46 3.53
CA ASP A 49 -5.97 7.81 4.00
C ASP A 49 -5.35 8.67 2.89
N LEU A 50 -4.32 8.17 2.20
CA LEU A 50 -3.69 8.83 1.05
C LEU A 50 -4.71 9.21 -0.03
N LYS A 51 -5.65 8.32 -0.34
CA LYS A 51 -6.69 8.54 -1.37
C LYS A 51 -7.77 9.54 -0.94
N LYS A 52 -7.98 9.75 0.36
CA LYS A 52 -8.91 10.79 0.86
C LYS A 52 -8.33 12.18 0.73
N SER A 53 -7.01 12.30 0.80
CA SER A 53 -6.29 13.57 0.74
C SER A 53 -5.96 14.02 -0.70
N ALA A 54 -6.27 13.19 -1.70
CA ALA A 54 -6.07 13.46 -3.13
C ALA A 54 -7.28 14.13 -3.79
#